data_AF-A0A812SYW0-F1
#
_entry.id   AF-A0A812SYW0-F1
#
_cell.length_a   1.000
_cell.length_b   1.000
_cell.length_c   1.000
_cell.angle_alpha   90.00
_cell.angle_beta   90.00
_cell.angle_gamma   90.00
#
_symmetry.space_group_name_H-M   'P 1'
#
loop_
_entity.id
_entity.type
_entity.pdbx_description
1 polymer ?
#
loop_
_entity_poly.entity_id
_entity_poly.type
_entity_poly.pdbx_seq_one_letter_code
_entity_poly.pdbx_strand_id
1 'polypeptide(L)'
;NNFKLFMQTKLSNPHYPPEIQAECTIINFTVTEDGLEDQLLFLVVKLERPDLAKKKSELIQQQNEFKVTLAHLEALLLEKLANAEGDILDDTELILSLEEAKKTSDEVKEKVVIAQ
;
A
#
# COMPACT_ATOMS: atom_id res chain seq x y z
N ASN A 1 -26.02 -12.35 -10.55
CA ASN A 1 -24.92 -11.82 -11.38
C ASN A 1 -23.64 -11.53 -10.59
N ASN A 2 -23.14 -12.47 -9.78
CA ASN A 2 -21.88 -12.28 -9.02
C ASN A 2 -20.92 -13.47 -9.18
N PHE A 3 -21.02 -14.19 -10.30
CA PHE A 3 -20.15 -15.32 -10.59
C PHE A 3 -18.76 -14.83 -10.97
N LYS A 4 -17.73 -15.43 -10.36
CA LYS A 4 -16.31 -15.22 -10.70
C LYS A 4 -15.67 -16.59 -10.90
N LEU A 5 -14.91 -16.74 -11.98
CA LEU A 5 -14.16 -17.96 -12.29
C LEU A 5 -12.67 -17.63 -12.25
N PHE A 6 -11.91 -18.45 -11.52
CA PHE A 6 -10.46 -18.38 -11.48
C PHE A 6 -9.91 -19.76 -11.82
N MET A 7 -8.90 -19.80 -12.68
CA MET A 7 -8.23 -21.02 -13.12
C MET A 7 -6.74 -20.86 -12.83
N GLN A 8 -6.12 -21.87 -12.22
CA GLN A 8 -4.69 -21.86 -11.87
C GLN A 8 -4.00 -23.12 -12.37
N THR A 9 -2.71 -23.00 -12.70
CA THR A 9 -1.84 -24.13 -13.03
C THR A 9 -0.47 -23.93 -12.38
N LYS A 10 0.20 -25.03 -12.02
CA LYS A 10 1.56 -25.02 -11.48
C LYS A 10 2.64 -25.25 -12.55
N LEU A 11 2.24 -25.45 -13.81
CA LEU A 11 3.17 -25.69 -14.90
C LEU A 11 3.96 -24.42 -15.21
N SER A 12 5.28 -24.48 -15.20
CA SER A 12 6.18 -23.32 -15.31
C SER A 12 6.14 -22.61 -16.68
N ASN A 13 5.65 -23.29 -17.72
CA ASN A 13 5.45 -22.69 -19.05
C ASN A 13 4.35 -23.44 -19.82
N PRO A 14 3.06 -23.22 -19.49
CA PRO A 14 1.96 -23.80 -20.24
C PRO A 14 1.86 -23.07 -21.59
N HIS A 15 1.88 -23.81 -22.69
CA HIS A 15 1.60 -23.22 -24.00
C HIS A 15 0.09 -22.96 -24.13
N TYR A 16 -0.32 -21.71 -23.96
CA TYR A 16 -1.71 -21.29 -24.19
C TYR A 16 -1.91 -20.90 -25.65
N PRO A 17 -2.88 -21.52 -26.34
CA PRO A 17 -3.19 -21.14 -27.71
C PRO A 17 -3.80 -19.72 -27.73
N PRO A 18 -3.67 -18.97 -28.84
CA PRO A 18 -4.07 -17.56 -28.91
C PRO A 18 -5.52 -17.29 -28.50
N GLU A 19 -6.42 -18.24 -28.73
CA GLU A 19 -7.84 -18.17 -28.35
C GLU A 19 -8.00 -18.02 -26.84
N ILE A 20 -7.25 -18.79 -26.05
CA ILE A 20 -7.28 -18.72 -24.58
C ILE A 20 -6.67 -17.41 -24.07
N GLN A 21 -5.65 -16.89 -24.75
CA GLN A 21 -5.05 -15.59 -24.40
C GLN A 21 -6.00 -14.42 -24.67
N ALA A 22 -6.87 -14.55 -25.67
CA ALA A 22 -7.88 -13.56 -26.00
C ALA A 22 -9.10 -13.62 -25.06
N GLU A 23 -9.52 -14.82 -24.65
CA GLU A 23 -10.71 -15.03 -23.81
C GLU A 23 -10.44 -14.89 -22.31
N CYS A 24 -9.20 -15.10 -21.87
CA CYS A 24 -8.83 -15.09 -20.45
C CYS A 24 -7.63 -14.15 -20.18
N THR A 25 -7.68 -13.41 -19.08
CA THR A 25 -6.52 -12.65 -18.60
C THR A 25 -5.50 -13.61 -17.97
N ILE A 26 -4.34 -13.75 -18.59
CA ILE A 26 -3.23 -14.56 -18.08
C ILE A 26 -2.41 -13.74 -17.09
N ILE A 27 -2.21 -14.29 -15.89
CA ILE A 27 -1.36 -13.70 -14.85
C ILE A 27 -0.15 -14.62 -14.63
N ASN A 28 1.06 -14.07 -14.78
CA ASN A 28 2.30 -14.80 -14.58
C ASN A 28 2.79 -14.65 -13.14
N PHE A 29 2.86 -15.77 -12.41
CA PHE A 29 3.35 -15.84 -11.03
C PHE A 29 4.77 -16.42 -10.92
N THR A 30 5.54 -16.42 -12.02
CA THR A 30 6.94 -16.89 -12.00
C THR A 30 7.76 -16.04 -11.04
N VAL A 31 8.57 -16.70 -10.22
CA VAL A 31 9.52 -16.04 -9.32
C VAL A 31 10.63 -15.41 -10.18
N THR A 32 10.84 -14.11 -10.03
CA THR A 32 11.97 -13.40 -10.63
C THR A 32 13.19 -13.51 -9.72
N GLU A 33 14.39 -13.43 -10.30
CA GLU A 33 15.65 -13.47 -9.54
C GLU A 33 15.69 -12.34 -8.49
N ASP A 34 15.36 -11.12 -8.90
CA ASP A 34 15.24 -9.95 -8.00
C ASP A 34 14.26 -10.22 -6.84
N GLY A 35 13.10 -10.81 -7.14
CA GLY A 35 12.08 -11.09 -6.12
C GLY A 35 12.51 -12.19 -5.15
N LEU A 36 13.33 -13.15 -5.61
CA LEU A 36 13.92 -14.16 -4.76
C LEU A 36 15.04 -13.58 -3.89
N GLU A 37 15.88 -12.70 -4.45
CA GLU A 37 16.94 -12.00 -3.73
C GLU A 37 16.36 -11.18 -2.57
N ASP A 38 15.32 -10.39 -2.82
CA ASP A 38 14.62 -9.61 -1.79
C ASP A 38 14.07 -10.50 -0.66
N GLN A 39 13.50 -11.66 -1.01
CA GLN A 39 12.98 -12.61 -0.02
C GLN A 39 14.10 -13.21 0.83
N LEU A 40 15.22 -13.58 0.20
CA LEU A 40 16.37 -14.11 0.92
C LEU A 40 17.00 -13.06 1.82
N LEU A 41 17.18 -11.83 1.34
CA LEU A 41 17.69 -10.71 2.13
C LEU A 41 16.78 -10.45 3.34
N PHE A 42 15.46 -10.44 3.15
CA PHE A 42 14.52 -10.30 4.25
C PHE A 42 14.70 -11.38 5.33
N LEU A 43 14.89 -12.64 4.92
CA LEU A 43 15.11 -13.75 5.85
C LEU A 43 16.45 -13.62 6.58
N VAL A 44 17.52 -13.24 5.88
CA VAL A 44 18.86 -13.04 6.47
C VAL A 44 18.84 -11.90 7.47
N VAL A 45 18.30 -10.73 7.12
CA VAL A 45 18.19 -9.58 8.02
C VAL A 45 17.36 -9.92 9.25
N LYS A 46 16.29 -10.71 9.11
CA LYS A 46 15.48 -11.15 10.24
C LYS A 46 16.26 -12.03 11.22
N LEU A 47 17.20 -12.84 10.73
CA LEU A 47 18.03 -13.71 11.56
C LEU A 47 19.21 -12.95 12.17
N GLU A 48 19.95 -12.19 11.36
CA GLU A 48 21.18 -11.51 11.78
C GLU A 48 20.91 -10.23 12.59
N ARG A 49 19.84 -9.49 12.23
CA ARG A 49 19.49 -8.18 12.81
C ARG A 49 17.99 -8.08 13.10
N PRO A 50 17.47 -8.86 14.07
CA PRO A 50 16.05 -8.84 14.43
C PRO A 50 15.59 -7.47 14.94
N ASP A 51 16.49 -6.67 15.51
CA ASP A 51 16.26 -5.28 15.92
C ASP A 51 15.86 -4.39 14.73
N LEU A 52 16.61 -4.48 13.64
CA LEU A 52 16.34 -3.72 12.42
C LEU A 52 15.09 -4.23 11.72
N ALA A 53 14.89 -5.56 11.65
CA ALA A 53 13.70 -6.15 11.07
C ALA A 53 12.42 -5.70 11.80
N LYS A 54 12.43 -5.67 13.13
CA LYS A 54 11.30 -5.18 13.94
C LYS A 54 11.05 -3.70 13.69
N LYS A 55 12.09 -2.86 13.71
CA LYS A 55 11.98 -1.42 13.45
C LYS A 55 11.43 -1.14 12.05
N LYS A 56 11.88 -1.86 11.03
CA LYS A 56 11.35 -1.78 9.66
C LYS A 56 9.86 -2.15 9.62
N SER A 57 9.47 -3.23 10.28
CA SER A 57 8.06 -3.64 10.35
C SER A 57 7.18 -2.60 11.05
N GLU A 58 7.65 -2.02 12.16
CA GLU A 58 6.94 -0.96 12.89
C GLU A 58 6.78 0.29 12.03
N LEU A 59 7.83 0.71 11.33
CA LEU A 59 7.79 1.86 10.41
C LEU A 59 6.82 1.63 9.24
N ILE A 60 6.82 0.44 8.64
CA ILE A 60 5.89 0.08 7.56
C ILE A 60 4.44 0.10 8.07
N GLN A 61 4.20 -0.45 9.26
CA GLN A 61 2.87 -0.43 9.87
C GLN A 61 2.39 1.00 10.12
N GLN A 62 3.22 1.83 10.76
CA GLN A 62 2.93 3.24 10.98
C GLN A 62 2.64 3.95 9.66
N GLN A 63 3.47 3.76 8.63
CA GLN A 63 3.26 4.34 7.31
C GLN A 63 1.90 3.94 6.71
N ASN A 64 1.49 2.68 6.83
CA ASN A 64 0.20 2.20 6.33
C ASN A 64 -0.97 2.81 7.09
N GLU A 65 -0.90 2.86 8.43
CA GLU A 65 -1.91 3.49 9.27
C GLU A 65 -2.07 4.98 8.91
N PHE A 66 -0.97 5.70 8.71
CA PHE A 66 -1.03 7.10 8.28
C PHE A 66 -1.64 7.29 6.90
N LYS A 67 -1.30 6.45 5.91
CA LYS A 67 -1.92 6.52 4.58
C LYS A 67 -3.44 6.33 4.65
N VAL A 68 -3.91 5.42 5.52
CA VAL A 68 -5.35 5.20 5.74
C VAL A 68 -5.99 6.41 6.38
N THR A 69 -5.41 6.96 7.46
CA THR A 69 -5.92 8.15 8.13
C THR A 69 -5.96 9.36 7.20
N LEU A 70 -4.92 9.56 6.39
CA LEU A 70 -4.86 10.65 5.43
C LEU A 70 -5.95 10.53 4.35
N ALA A 71 -6.13 9.35 3.77
CA ALA A 71 -7.21 9.10 2.81
C ALA A 71 -8.60 9.32 3.44
N HIS A 72 -8.77 8.96 4.72
CA HIS A 72 -10.01 9.21 5.44
C HIS A 72 -10.27 10.71 5.65
N LEU A 73 -9.26 11.47 6.07
CA LEU A 73 -9.36 12.92 6.24
C LEU A 73 -9.63 13.65 4.91
N GLU A 74 -8.99 13.21 3.82
CA GLU A 74 -9.28 13.71 2.47
C GLU A 74 -10.73 13.45 2.05
N ALA A 75 -11.25 12.25 2.34
CA ALA A 75 -12.64 11.91 2.05
C ALA A 75 -13.63 12.74 2.88
N LEU A 76 -13.35 12.93 4.18
CA LEU A 76 -14.15 13.79 5.06
C LEU A 76 -14.14 15.25 4.60
N LEU A 77 -12.99 15.76 4.17
CA LEU A 77 -12.87 17.10 3.60
C LEU A 77 -13.73 17.22 2.34
N LEU A 78 -13.66 16.26 1.43
CA LEU A 78 -14.44 16.24 0.19
C LEU A 78 -15.96 16.17 0.48
N GLU A 79 -16.37 15.37 1.45
CA GLU A 79 -17.76 15.27 1.89
C GLU A 79 -18.26 16.60 2.47
N LYS A 80 -17.47 17.24 3.33
CA LYS A 80 -17.81 18.57 3.88
C LYS A 80 -17.87 19.64 2.79
N LEU A 81 -16.92 19.65 1.85
CA LEU A 81 -16.94 20.55 0.69
C LEU A 81 -18.21 20.35 -0.17
N ALA A 82 -18.64 19.09 -0.36
CA ALA A 82 -19.83 18.78 -1.14
C ALA A 82 -21.15 19.16 -0.44
N ASN A 83 -21.16 19.16 0.90
CA ASN A 83 -22.36 19.39 1.71
C ASN A 83 -22.42 20.78 2.38
N ALA A 84 -21.39 21.62 2.23
CA ALA A 84 -21.32 22.91 2.92
C ALA A 84 -22.24 23.97 2.29
N GLU A 85 -23.27 24.40 3.03
CA GLU A 85 -23.95 25.68 2.85
C GLU A 85 -23.34 26.73 3.81
N GLY A 86 -22.11 27.20 3.54
CA GLY A 86 -21.43 28.18 4.41
C GLY A 86 -19.92 28.32 4.14
N ASP A 87 -19.23 29.20 4.89
CA ASP A 87 -17.78 29.36 4.80
C ASP A 87 -17.07 28.18 5.48
N ILE A 88 -16.32 27.46 4.66
CA ILE A 88 -15.66 26.18 4.97
C ILE A 88 -14.35 26.42 5.72
N LEU A 89 -13.85 27.66 5.70
CA LEU A 89 -12.64 28.10 6.40
C LEU A 89 -12.87 28.34 7.91
N ASP A 90 -14.14 28.39 8.36
CA ASP A 90 -14.48 28.53 9.77
C ASP A 90 -14.30 27.22 10.56
N ASP A 91 -14.20 26.07 9.88
CA ASP A 91 -13.97 24.77 10.51
C ASP A 91 -12.47 24.57 10.83
N THR A 92 -12.02 25.40 11.77
CA THR A 92 -10.65 25.43 12.28
C THR A 92 -10.18 24.07 12.82
N GLU A 93 -11.08 23.24 13.36
CA GLU A 93 -10.77 21.92 13.91
C GLU A 93 -10.39 20.91 12.80
N LEU A 94 -11.09 20.96 11.67
CA LEU A 94 -10.77 20.14 10.49
C LEU A 94 -9.41 20.53 9.88
N ILE A 95 -9.16 21.84 9.74
CA ILE A 95 -7.91 22.36 9.18
C ILE A 95 -6.71 21.96 10.05
N LEU A 96 -6.83 22.11 11.37
CA LEU A 96 -5.79 21.73 12.32
C LEU A 96 -5.52 20.22 12.27
N SER A 97 -6.57 19.39 12.19
CA SER A 97 -6.44 17.94 12.06
C SER A 97 -5.73 17.52 10.77
N LEU A 98 -6.00 18.22 9.65
CA LEU A 98 -5.32 18.01 8.37
C LEU A 98 -3.84 18.42 8.43
N GLU A 99 -3.54 19.54 9.06
CA GLU A 99 -2.17 20.02 9.21
C GLU A 99 -1.34 19.09 10.10
N GLU A 100 -1.91 18.60 11.20
CA GLU A 100 -1.28 17.60 12.07
C GLU A 100 -1.06 16.26 11.37
N ALA A 101 -2.06 15.76 10.64
CA ALA A 101 -1.94 14.53 9.87
C ALA A 101 -0.89 14.65 8.75
N LYS A 102 -0.83 15.79 8.06
CA LYS A 102 0.19 16.08 7.04
C LYS A 102 1.58 16.13 7.65
N LYS A 103 1.77 16.86 8.76
CA LYS A 103 3.06 16.96 9.45
C LYS A 103 3.56 15.59 9.90
N THR A 104 2.68 14.79 10.51
CA THR A 104 3.03 13.43 10.96
C THR A 104 3.38 12.51 9.78
N SER A 105 2.66 12.64 8.66
CA SER A 105 2.96 11.93 7.42
C SER A 105 4.34 12.27 6.87
N ASP A 106 4.70 13.56 6.83
CA ASP A 106 5.99 14.04 6.35
C ASP A 106 7.15 13.53 7.24
N GLU A 107 7.01 13.60 8.57
CA GLU A 107 8.01 13.08 9.51
C GLU A 107 8.25 11.55 9.36
N VAL A 108 7.18 10.78 9.12
CA VAL A 108 7.28 9.33 8.94
C VAL A 108 7.89 9.01 7.58
N LYS A 109 7.56 9.79 6.54
CA LYS A 109 8.16 9.65 5.21
C LYS A 109 9.66 9.89 5.26
N GLU A 110 10.12 10.90 6.01
CA GLU A 110 11.55 11.13 6.25
C GLU A 110 12.20 9.97 7.00
N LYS A 111 11.57 9.45 8.06
CA LYS A 111 12.08 8.30 8.83
C LYS A 111 12.16 7.01 7.99
N VAL A 112 11.24 6.81 7.05
CA VAL A 112 11.25 5.67 6.13
C VAL A 112 12.38 5.79 5.11
N VAL A 113 12.63 6.98 4.56
CA VAL A 113 13.77 7.21 3.63
C VAL A 113 15.11 6.95 4.31
N ILE A 114 15.25 7.28 5.60
CA ILE A 114 16.47 7.01 6.38
C ILE A 114 16.62 5.51 6.71
N ALA A 115 15.51 4.76 6.74
CA ALA A 115 15.47 3.34 7.10
C ALA A 115 15.50 2.38 5.89
N GLN A 116 15.44 2.90 4.65
CA GLN A 116 15.67 2.16 3.40
C GLN A 116 17.16 2.09 3.07
#